data_AF-A0AA39MM21-F1
#
_entry.id   AF-A0AA39MM21-F1
#
_cell.length_a   1.000
_cell.length_b   1.000
_cell.length_c   1.000
_cell.angle_alpha   90.00
_cell.angle_beta   90.00
_cell.angle_gamma   90.00
#
_symmetry.space_group_name_H-M   'P 1'
#
loop_
_entity.id
_entity.type
_entity.pdbx_description
1 polymer ?
#
loop_
_entity_poly.entity_id
_entity_poly.type
_entity_poly.pdbx_seq_one_letter_code
_entity_poly.pdbx_strand_id
1 'polypeptide(L)'
;MSSSIKYHCSITPEPYEPALTPPELTFEEYKVLVNERASAEEKYSAAMGVHEEWKVEKAKEAREEKLRMGWEAQKAKVDALREAAEKKKELEQLAEEKQLADERELQRLAMLKQEKEAADKKKQDNLKKKKEEKKLRKEQKKAEKAVKAVESGKGAVEAMEATLVHEERGTDADTEGEMSEGAKKKALKKLKEIRDGKQRATAPVGPKRKWAPKSASVVEESDGESRPGPSKRVKTEVSGPMEGEEELIGNKRSSEKSICGHTCSRCKTKKAACSFNKGTSSALTVSSEEISELLEKLVHMVETLSNKVDILMGQVVSLGGHVDNLVDNFQSKEINSPEELISDMEE
;
A
#
# COMPACT_ATOMS: atom_id res chain seq x y z
N MET A 1 -11.62 -10.99 48.23
CA MET A 1 -11.74 -11.64 49.54
C MET A 1 -11.01 -12.96 49.38
N SER A 2 -9.86 -13.12 50.02
CA SER A 2 -9.03 -14.31 49.87
C SER A 2 -9.55 -15.38 50.83
N SER A 3 -9.99 -16.51 50.31
CA SER A 3 -10.39 -17.68 51.09
C SER A 3 -9.15 -18.33 51.71
N SER A 4 -9.14 -18.46 53.03
CA SER A 4 -8.11 -19.20 53.76
C SER A 4 -8.30 -20.70 53.51
N ILE A 5 -7.39 -21.32 52.74
CA ILE A 5 -7.35 -22.78 52.56
C ILE A 5 -6.82 -23.38 53.87
N LYS A 6 -7.71 -24.03 54.60
CA LYS A 6 -7.44 -24.68 55.89
C LYS A 6 -6.87 -26.06 55.61
N TYR A 7 -5.55 -26.20 55.64
CA TYR A 7 -4.90 -27.51 55.52
C TYR A 7 -5.18 -28.33 56.79
N HIS A 8 -5.87 -29.46 56.62
CA HIS A 8 -6.08 -30.45 57.67
C HIS A 8 -4.89 -31.42 57.70
N CYS A 9 -3.98 -31.24 58.66
CA CYS A 9 -2.79 -32.09 58.86
C CYS A 9 -3.06 -33.32 59.75
N SER A 10 -4.10 -34.11 59.48
CA SER A 10 -4.33 -35.33 60.27
C SER A 10 -5.06 -36.41 59.48
N ILE A 11 -4.32 -37.01 58.54
CA ILE A 11 -4.56 -38.40 58.14
C ILE A 11 -3.34 -39.15 58.64
N THR A 12 -3.44 -39.70 59.85
CA THR A 12 -2.53 -40.75 60.29
C THR A 12 -2.78 -41.93 59.33
N PRO A 13 -1.81 -42.33 58.49
CA PRO A 13 -2.01 -43.47 57.61
C PRO A 13 -2.30 -44.68 58.51
N GLU A 14 -3.40 -45.37 58.26
CA GLU A 14 -3.60 -46.68 58.89
C GLU A 14 -2.36 -47.54 58.61
N PRO A 15 -1.85 -48.28 59.61
CA PRO A 15 -0.73 -49.17 59.41
C PRO A 15 -1.09 -50.13 58.28
N TYR A 16 -0.27 -50.12 57.24
CA TYR A 16 -0.45 -50.97 56.07
C TYR A 16 -0.56 -52.42 56.52
N GLU A 17 -1.75 -53.02 56.38
CA GLU A 17 -1.92 -54.44 56.56
C GLU A 17 -1.00 -55.14 55.56
N PRO A 18 -0.02 -55.96 56.02
CA PRO A 18 0.87 -56.67 55.12
C PRO A 18 0.01 -57.48 54.15
N ALA A 19 0.06 -57.13 52.86
CA ALA A 19 -0.62 -57.88 51.83
C ALA A 19 -0.25 -59.36 52.00
N LEU A 20 -1.29 -60.21 52.11
CA LEU A 20 -1.17 -61.67 52.26
C LEU A 20 -0.02 -62.17 51.38
N THR A 21 1.02 -62.73 52.00
CA THR A 21 2.14 -63.33 51.29
C THR A 21 1.56 -64.27 50.24
N PRO A 22 1.84 -64.05 48.94
CA PRO A 22 1.30 -64.92 47.91
C PRO A 22 1.66 -66.38 48.26
N PRO A 23 0.75 -67.34 48.01
CA PRO A 23 1.00 -68.77 48.22
C PRO A 23 2.37 -69.14 47.66
N GLU A 24 3.12 -69.98 48.38
CA GLU A 24 4.53 -70.35 48.13
C GLU A 24 4.85 -70.51 46.63
N LEU A 25 5.20 -69.39 45.98
CA LEU A 25 5.66 -69.36 44.61
C LEU A 25 6.98 -70.12 44.57
N THR A 26 7.06 -71.13 43.71
CA THR A 26 8.31 -71.82 43.50
C THR A 26 9.33 -70.85 42.91
N PHE A 27 10.62 -71.11 43.16
CA PHE A 27 11.70 -70.23 42.68
C PHE A 27 11.67 -70.00 41.15
N GLU A 28 11.26 -71.03 40.39
CA GLU A 28 11.13 -70.92 38.93
C GLU A 28 10.00 -69.97 38.51
N GLU A 29 8.84 -70.02 39.18
CA GLU A 29 7.73 -69.09 38.91
C GLU A 29 8.11 -67.65 39.23
N TYR A 30 8.85 -67.41 40.32
CA TYR A 30 9.38 -66.08 40.63
C TYR A 30 10.31 -65.56 39.54
N LYS A 31 11.20 -66.41 39.02
CA LYS A 31 12.12 -66.04 37.92
C LYS A 31 11.36 -65.66 36.64
N VAL A 32 10.28 -66.38 36.32
CA VAL A 32 9.40 -66.05 35.19
C VAL A 32 8.73 -64.69 35.40
N LEU A 33 8.17 -64.42 36.59
CA LEU A 33 7.54 -63.13 36.90
C LEU A 33 8.52 -61.96 36.83
N VAL A 34 9.76 -62.14 37.30
CA VAL A 34 10.80 -61.09 37.21
C VAL A 34 11.15 -60.79 35.75
N ASN A 35 11.31 -61.82 34.91
CA ASN A 35 11.59 -61.63 33.48
C ASN A 35 10.42 -60.97 32.74
N GLU A 36 9.18 -61.35 33.07
CA GLU A 36 7.98 -60.74 32.51
C GLU A 36 7.87 -59.26 32.90
N ARG A 37 8.12 -58.94 34.17
CA ARG A 37 8.15 -57.55 34.64
C ARG A 37 9.23 -56.73 33.93
N ALA A 38 10.45 -57.28 33.77
CA ALA A 38 11.53 -56.60 33.06
C ALA A 38 11.15 -56.35 31.58
N SER A 39 10.54 -57.33 30.90
CA SER A 39 10.05 -57.15 29.53
C SER A 39 8.93 -56.12 29.44
N ALA A 40 8.01 -56.07 30.42
CA ALA A 40 6.94 -55.08 30.46
C ALA A 40 7.48 -53.66 30.67
N GLU A 41 8.48 -53.49 31.54
CA GLU A 41 9.14 -52.20 31.80
C GLU A 41 9.93 -51.70 30.57
N GLU A 42 10.60 -52.60 29.85
CA GLU A 42 11.27 -52.28 28.59
C GLU A 42 10.26 -51.82 27.52
N LYS A 43 9.14 -52.54 27.36
CA LYS A 43 8.05 -52.16 26.44
C LYS A 43 7.44 -50.80 26.80
N TYR A 44 7.24 -50.54 28.09
CA TYR A 44 6.75 -49.25 28.56
C TYR A 44 7.74 -48.13 28.23
N SER A 45 9.02 -48.35 28.47
CA SER A 45 10.07 -47.38 28.17
C SER A 45 10.16 -47.09 26.67
N ALA A 46 10.06 -48.12 25.82
CA ALA A 46 10.00 -47.97 24.37
C ALA A 46 8.74 -47.19 23.93
N ALA A 47 7.57 -47.49 24.48
CA ALA A 47 6.33 -46.78 24.19
C ALA A 47 6.39 -45.30 24.61
N MET A 48 7.01 -45.00 25.76
CA MET A 48 7.25 -43.63 26.20
C MET A 48 8.19 -42.87 25.27
N GLY A 49 9.26 -43.53 24.78
CA GLY A 49 10.15 -42.95 23.77
C GLY A 49 9.42 -42.55 22.50
N VAL A 50 8.62 -43.46 21.94
CA VAL A 50 7.79 -43.20 20.75
C VAL A 50 6.79 -42.05 20.99
N HIS A 51 6.19 -41.98 22.17
CA HIS A 51 5.25 -40.90 22.51
C HIS A 51 5.94 -39.52 22.60
N GLU A 52 7.15 -39.45 23.15
CA GLU A 52 7.92 -38.20 23.18
C GLU A 52 8.37 -37.77 21.77
N GLU A 53 8.81 -38.70 20.92
CA GLU A 53 9.12 -38.41 19.52
C GLU A 53 7.91 -37.86 18.77
N TRP A 54 6.73 -38.48 18.95
CA TRP A 54 5.49 -38.01 18.36
C TRP A 54 5.11 -36.59 18.82
N LYS A 55 5.31 -36.25 20.10
CA LYS A 55 5.08 -34.88 20.59
C LYS A 55 6.02 -33.87 19.92
N VAL A 56 7.29 -34.23 19.76
CA VAL A 56 8.28 -33.38 19.09
C VAL A 56 7.90 -33.16 17.62
N GLU A 57 7.48 -34.22 16.93
CA GLU A 57 7.02 -34.14 15.54
C GLU A 57 5.76 -33.25 15.41
N LYS A 58 4.78 -33.40 16.30
CA LYS A 58 3.58 -32.55 16.33
C LYS A 58 3.91 -31.08 16.61
N ALA A 59 4.87 -30.81 17.50
CA ALA A 59 5.32 -29.45 17.77
C ALA A 59 6.04 -28.84 16.55
N LYS A 60 6.79 -29.65 15.79
CA LYS A 60 7.44 -29.23 14.54
C LYS A 60 6.41 -28.93 13.46
N GLU A 61 5.44 -29.81 13.24
CA GLU A 61 4.34 -29.64 12.28
C GLU A 61 3.56 -28.32 12.55
N ALA A 62 3.21 -28.07 13.81
CA ALA A 62 2.51 -26.85 14.20
C ALA A 62 3.34 -25.56 13.95
N ARG A 63 4.68 -25.63 14.11
CA ARG A 63 5.57 -24.50 13.79
C ARG A 63 5.65 -24.23 12.30
N GLU A 64 5.75 -25.28 11.49
CA GLU A 64 5.80 -25.16 10.02
C GLU A 64 4.49 -24.61 9.47
N GLU A 65 3.35 -25.09 9.97
CA GLU A 65 2.03 -24.55 9.60
C GLU A 65 1.91 -23.06 9.94
N LYS A 66 2.36 -22.66 11.15
CA LYS A 66 2.37 -21.25 11.54
C LYS A 66 3.23 -20.38 10.61
N LEU A 67 4.39 -20.88 10.19
CA LEU A 67 5.25 -20.18 9.23
C LEU A 67 4.60 -20.07 7.85
N ARG A 68 3.99 -21.16 7.37
CA ARG A 68 3.24 -21.18 6.10
C ARG A 68 2.14 -20.12 6.09
N MET A 69 1.31 -20.07 7.13
CA MET A 69 0.25 -19.06 7.26
C MET A 69 0.81 -17.63 7.31
N GLY A 70 1.95 -17.42 7.96
CA GLY A 70 2.64 -16.12 8.00
C GLY A 70 3.13 -15.67 6.62
N TRP A 71 3.71 -16.59 5.85
CA TRP A 71 4.17 -16.35 4.49
C TRP A 71 3.00 -16.05 3.54
N GLU A 72 1.92 -16.82 3.60
CA GLU A 72 0.71 -16.58 2.81
C GLU A 72 0.09 -15.21 3.12
N ALA A 73 0.01 -14.83 4.39
CA ALA A 73 -0.45 -13.51 4.78
C ALA A 73 0.46 -12.38 4.27
N GLN A 74 1.78 -12.59 4.23
CA GLN A 74 2.72 -11.62 3.66
C GLN A 74 2.56 -11.52 2.14
N LYS A 75 2.41 -12.65 1.45
CA LYS A 75 2.15 -12.70 0.00
C LYS A 75 0.87 -11.93 -0.35
N ALA A 76 -0.22 -12.20 0.37
CA ALA A 76 -1.49 -11.48 0.17
C ALA A 76 -1.36 -9.95 0.38
N LYS A 77 -0.52 -9.51 1.34
CA LYS A 77 -0.24 -8.07 1.52
C LYS A 77 0.52 -7.47 0.33
N VAL A 78 1.50 -8.19 -0.22
CA VAL A 78 2.26 -7.74 -1.39
C VAL A 78 1.36 -7.64 -2.62
N ASP A 79 0.51 -8.64 -2.83
CA ASP A 79 -0.45 -8.66 -3.93
C ASP A 79 -1.46 -7.51 -3.81
N ALA A 80 -2.01 -7.25 -2.61
CA ALA A 80 -2.89 -6.11 -2.37
C ALA A 80 -2.21 -4.75 -2.62
N LEU A 81 -0.92 -4.60 -2.29
CA LEU A 81 -0.16 -3.39 -2.59
C LEU A 81 0.08 -3.22 -4.09
N ARG A 82 0.32 -4.31 -4.81
CA ARG A 82 0.48 -4.30 -6.27
C ARG A 82 -0.81 -3.85 -6.96
N GLU A 83 -1.95 -4.42 -6.58
CA GLU A 83 -3.26 -4.01 -7.10
C GLU A 83 -3.57 -2.54 -6.79
N ALA A 84 -3.24 -2.06 -5.59
CA ALA A 84 -3.42 -0.67 -5.23
C ALA A 84 -2.53 0.28 -6.06
N ALA A 85 -1.30 -0.14 -6.36
CA ALA A 85 -0.39 0.62 -7.22
C ALA A 85 -0.88 0.67 -8.68
N GLU A 86 -1.43 -0.42 -9.19
CA GLU A 86 -2.04 -0.48 -10.53
C GLU A 86 -3.25 0.44 -10.65
N LYS A 87 -4.20 0.36 -9.72
CA LYS A 87 -5.35 1.28 -9.66
C LYS A 87 -4.93 2.75 -9.57
N LYS A 88 -3.84 3.05 -8.86
CA LYS A 88 -3.31 4.42 -8.80
C LYS A 88 -2.78 4.88 -10.17
N LYS A 89 -2.08 4.01 -10.91
CA LYS A 89 -1.60 4.32 -12.26
C LYS A 89 -2.75 4.52 -13.25
N GLU A 90 -3.81 3.70 -13.17
CA GLU A 90 -5.01 3.88 -14.00
C GLU A 90 -5.69 5.23 -13.73
N LEU A 91 -5.83 5.61 -12.45
CA LEU A 91 -6.39 6.91 -12.08
C LEU A 91 -5.52 8.09 -12.56
N GLU A 92 -4.20 7.94 -12.52
CA GLU A 92 -3.25 8.93 -13.02
C GLU A 92 -3.37 9.09 -14.55
N GLN A 93 -3.40 7.98 -15.30
CA GLN A 93 -3.62 8.01 -16.76
C GLN A 93 -4.97 8.65 -17.13
N LEU A 94 -6.03 8.33 -16.39
CA LEU A 94 -7.35 8.95 -16.61
C LEU A 94 -7.33 10.47 -16.33
N ALA A 95 -6.51 10.92 -15.36
CA ALA A 95 -6.36 12.34 -15.07
C ALA A 95 -5.55 13.06 -16.17
N GLU A 96 -4.49 12.44 -16.68
CA GLU A 96 -3.71 12.95 -17.82
C GLU A 96 -4.55 13.04 -19.10
N GLU A 97 -5.37 12.03 -19.39
CA GLU A 97 -6.26 12.04 -20.56
C GLU A 97 -7.27 13.19 -20.49
N LYS A 98 -7.84 13.45 -19.31
CA LYS A 98 -8.74 14.60 -19.10
C LYS A 98 -8.02 15.93 -19.31
N GLN A 99 -6.80 16.09 -18.80
CA GLN A 99 -6.02 17.31 -19.02
C GLN A 99 -5.73 17.53 -20.50
N LEU A 100 -5.39 16.47 -21.22
CA LEU A 100 -5.14 16.54 -22.67
C LEU A 100 -6.42 16.89 -23.45
N ALA A 101 -7.57 16.36 -23.04
CA ALA A 101 -8.86 16.70 -23.63
C ALA A 101 -9.21 18.17 -23.42
N ASP A 102 -9.05 18.69 -22.20
CA ASP A 102 -9.28 20.10 -21.86
C ASP A 102 -8.34 21.02 -22.66
N GLU A 103 -7.07 20.64 -22.81
CA GLU A 103 -6.09 21.41 -23.61
C GLU A 103 -6.47 21.44 -25.09
N ARG A 104 -6.90 20.30 -25.65
CA ARG A 104 -7.41 20.23 -27.03
C ARG A 104 -8.65 21.08 -27.24
N GLU A 105 -9.55 21.13 -26.26
CA GLU A 105 -10.73 22.00 -26.32
C GLU A 105 -10.33 23.47 -26.32
N LEU A 106 -9.38 23.86 -25.46
CA LEU A 106 -8.83 25.21 -25.43
C LEU A 106 -8.20 25.62 -26.76
N GLN A 107 -7.43 24.72 -27.39
CA GLN A 107 -6.86 24.95 -28.72
C GLN A 107 -7.93 25.15 -29.79
N ARG A 108 -9.01 24.36 -29.78
CA ARG A 108 -10.15 24.53 -30.70
C ARG A 108 -10.83 25.88 -30.51
N LEU A 109 -11.04 26.31 -29.26
CA LEU A 109 -11.60 27.63 -28.96
C LEU A 109 -10.70 28.76 -29.44
N ALA A 110 -9.38 28.61 -29.32
CA ALA A 110 -8.41 29.59 -29.82
C ALA A 110 -8.47 29.71 -31.36
N MET A 111 -8.51 28.59 -32.09
CA MET A 111 -8.67 28.59 -33.55
C MET A 111 -9.98 29.26 -33.98
N LEU A 112 -11.11 28.91 -33.34
CA LEU A 112 -12.40 29.54 -33.62
C LEU A 112 -12.39 31.05 -33.37
N LYS A 113 -11.67 31.51 -32.34
CA LYS A 113 -11.51 32.94 -32.07
C LYS A 113 -10.69 33.63 -33.17
N GLN A 114 -9.59 33.01 -33.60
CA GLN A 114 -8.75 33.54 -34.67
C GLN A 114 -9.49 33.64 -36.01
N GLU A 115 -10.34 32.65 -36.34
CA GLU A 115 -11.20 32.70 -37.52
C GLU A 115 -12.20 33.85 -37.48
N LYS A 116 -12.83 34.10 -36.32
CA LYS A 116 -13.75 35.23 -36.14
C LYS A 116 -13.03 36.57 -36.31
N GLU A 117 -11.86 36.72 -35.70
CA GLU A 117 -11.04 37.94 -35.83
C GLU A 117 -10.61 38.18 -37.29
N ALA A 118 -10.22 37.12 -38.01
CA ALA A 118 -9.87 37.22 -39.43
C ALA A 118 -11.08 37.61 -40.30
N ALA A 119 -12.27 37.05 -40.02
CA ALA A 119 -13.50 37.39 -40.72
C ALA A 119 -13.93 38.85 -40.46
N ASP A 120 -13.80 39.34 -39.23
CA ASP A 120 -14.15 40.71 -38.88
C ASP A 120 -13.15 41.73 -39.45
N LYS A 121 -11.86 41.39 -39.48
CA LYS A 121 -10.84 42.19 -40.20
C LYS A 121 -11.17 42.29 -41.69
N LYS A 122 -11.56 41.19 -42.33
CA LYS A 122 -11.99 41.18 -43.75
C LYS A 122 -13.23 42.05 -43.98
N LYS A 123 -14.20 42.06 -43.05
CA LYS A 123 -15.37 42.97 -43.13
C LYS A 123 -14.96 44.43 -43.01
N GLN A 124 -14.05 44.77 -42.09
CA GLN A 124 -13.54 46.13 -41.94
C GLN A 124 -12.80 46.61 -43.19
N ASP A 125 -11.96 45.77 -43.79
CA ASP A 125 -11.23 46.13 -45.01
C ASP A 125 -12.16 46.34 -46.21
N ASN A 126 -13.21 45.51 -46.36
CA ASN A 126 -14.24 45.71 -47.37
C ASN A 126 -15.02 47.02 -47.16
N LEU A 127 -15.32 47.37 -45.91
CA LEU A 127 -15.94 48.65 -45.55
C LEU A 127 -15.04 49.86 -45.89
N LYS A 128 -13.73 49.75 -45.62
CA LYS A 128 -12.74 50.78 -45.99
C LYS A 128 -12.64 50.95 -47.51
N LYS A 129 -12.48 49.86 -48.27
CA LYS A 129 -12.46 49.88 -49.74
C LYS A 129 -13.73 50.51 -50.33
N LYS A 130 -14.91 50.17 -49.80
CA LYS A 130 -16.18 50.77 -50.25
C LYS A 130 -16.26 52.27 -49.94
N LYS A 131 -15.68 52.74 -48.82
CA LYS A 131 -15.59 54.18 -48.51
C LYS A 131 -14.64 54.91 -49.47
N GLU A 132 -13.49 54.33 -49.80
CA GLU A 132 -12.54 54.90 -50.78
C GLU A 132 -13.14 54.96 -52.18
N GLU A 133 -13.77 53.89 -52.66
CA GLU A 133 -14.44 53.88 -53.97
C GLU A 133 -15.55 54.94 -54.04
N LYS A 134 -16.31 55.13 -52.95
CA LYS A 134 -17.33 56.18 -52.86
C LYS A 134 -16.71 57.59 -52.89
N LYS A 135 -15.50 57.79 -52.35
CA LYS A 135 -14.77 59.07 -52.45
C LYS A 135 -14.31 59.32 -53.89
N LEU A 136 -13.69 58.34 -54.54
CA LEU A 136 -13.24 58.43 -55.93
C LEU A 136 -14.39 58.74 -56.90
N ARG A 137 -15.55 58.07 -56.75
CA ARG A 137 -16.75 58.38 -57.56
C ARG A 137 -17.27 59.80 -57.34
N LYS A 138 -17.15 60.35 -56.13
CA LYS A 138 -17.52 61.75 -55.85
C LYS A 138 -16.55 62.73 -56.50
N GLU A 139 -15.24 62.43 -56.50
CA GLU A 139 -14.24 63.24 -57.19
C GLU A 139 -14.42 63.22 -58.70
N GLN A 140 -14.62 62.05 -59.32
CA GLN A 140 -14.94 61.97 -60.75
C GLN A 140 -16.18 62.78 -61.10
N LYS A 141 -17.27 62.69 -60.31
CA LYS A 141 -18.47 63.52 -60.54
C LYS A 141 -18.21 65.03 -60.41
N LYS A 142 -17.29 65.45 -59.54
CA LYS A 142 -16.89 66.87 -59.44
C LYS A 142 -16.05 67.30 -60.65
N ALA A 143 -15.08 66.48 -61.06
CA ALA A 143 -14.27 66.73 -62.24
C ALA A 143 -15.11 66.80 -63.52
N GLU A 144 -16.06 65.87 -63.70
CA GLU A 144 -16.97 65.85 -64.86
C GLU A 144 -17.87 67.10 -64.89
N LYS A 145 -18.33 67.59 -63.73
CA LYS A 145 -19.06 68.87 -63.63
C LYS A 145 -18.17 70.06 -63.98
N ALA A 146 -16.92 70.09 -63.55
CA ALA A 146 -15.98 71.16 -63.88
C ALA A 146 -15.65 71.18 -65.38
N VAL A 147 -15.46 70.01 -66.01
CA VAL A 147 -15.26 69.88 -67.46
C VAL A 147 -16.49 70.39 -68.22
N LYS A 148 -17.71 70.01 -67.80
CA LYS A 148 -18.94 70.55 -68.39
C LYS A 148 -19.08 72.07 -68.23
N ALA A 149 -18.61 72.64 -67.12
CA ALA A 149 -18.61 74.09 -66.91
C ALA A 149 -17.58 74.81 -67.79
N VAL A 150 -16.47 74.16 -68.15
CA VAL A 150 -15.45 74.68 -69.09
C VAL A 150 -15.94 74.61 -70.54
N GLU A 151 -16.72 73.59 -70.92
CA GLU A 151 -17.35 73.52 -72.25
C GLU A 151 -18.57 74.45 -72.38
N SER A 152 -19.29 74.73 -71.29
CA SER A 152 -20.40 75.69 -71.28
C SER A 152 -19.93 77.13 -71.03
N GLY A 153 -19.11 77.66 -71.94
CA GLY A 153 -19.15 79.08 -72.29
C GLY A 153 -18.36 80.08 -71.43
N LYS A 154 -17.42 80.75 -72.10
CA LYS A 154 -17.28 82.21 -72.17
C LYS A 154 -17.15 82.98 -70.84
N GLY A 155 -15.90 83.26 -70.49
CA GLY A 155 -15.48 84.56 -69.96
C GLY A 155 -15.12 84.63 -68.46
N ALA A 156 -14.06 85.41 -68.18
CA ALA A 156 -13.54 85.85 -66.88
C ALA A 156 -12.88 84.74 -66.04
N VAL A 157 -11.54 84.61 -65.94
CA VAL A 157 -10.55 85.55 -65.37
C VAL A 157 -11.12 86.28 -64.15
N GLU A 158 -10.80 85.77 -62.95
CA GLU A 158 -10.07 86.49 -61.89
C GLU A 158 -10.37 85.93 -60.48
N ALA A 159 -9.32 85.92 -59.66
CA ALA A 159 -9.28 85.93 -58.19
C ALA A 159 -9.46 84.65 -57.35
N MET A 160 -8.70 84.69 -56.24
CA MET A 160 -8.83 84.00 -54.95
C MET A 160 -8.17 82.61 -54.89
N GLU A 161 -6.93 82.44 -54.41
CA GLU A 161 -6.23 82.99 -53.23
C GLU A 161 -7.07 82.99 -51.95
N ALA A 162 -6.95 81.89 -51.19
CA ALA A 162 -7.40 81.57 -49.83
C ALA A 162 -7.90 80.12 -49.89
N THR A 163 -7.43 79.12 -49.16
CA THR A 163 -7.23 79.04 -47.71
C THR A 163 -6.65 77.65 -47.47
N LEU A 164 -5.39 77.52 -47.03
CA LEU A 164 -4.79 76.22 -46.67
C LEU A 164 -4.14 76.34 -45.29
N VAL A 165 -4.99 76.59 -44.30
CA VAL A 165 -4.65 76.47 -42.88
C VAL A 165 -5.89 75.87 -42.20
N HIS A 166 -5.85 74.57 -41.89
CA HIS A 166 -6.78 74.00 -40.93
C HIS A 166 -6.20 72.77 -40.22
N GLU A 167 -6.00 72.96 -38.91
CA GLU A 167 -5.99 72.00 -37.81
C GLU A 167 -4.99 70.83 -37.82
N GLU A 168 -3.83 71.15 -37.27
CA GLU A 168 -3.16 70.34 -36.26
C GLU A 168 -4.13 70.09 -35.07
N ARG A 169 -4.63 68.86 -34.91
CA ARG A 169 -5.36 68.45 -33.71
C ARG A 169 -5.05 67.02 -33.29
N GLY A 170 -4.18 66.92 -32.29
CA GLY A 170 -4.20 65.96 -31.19
C GLY A 170 -4.30 64.48 -31.55
N THR A 171 -3.15 63.82 -31.73
CA THR A 171 -3.06 62.37 -31.53
C THR A 171 -2.67 62.14 -30.07
N ASP A 172 -3.68 61.99 -29.22
CA ASP A 172 -3.52 61.52 -27.85
C ASP A 172 -3.17 60.04 -27.93
N ALA A 173 -1.88 59.74 -27.73
CA ALA A 173 -1.33 58.40 -27.71
C ALA A 173 -1.72 57.75 -26.39
N ASP A 174 -2.94 57.23 -26.33
CA ASP A 174 -3.36 56.31 -25.28
C ASP A 174 -2.66 54.97 -25.53
N THR A 175 -1.42 54.88 -25.08
CA THR A 175 -0.70 53.62 -24.87
C THR A 175 -1.45 52.82 -23.84
N GLU A 176 -2.43 52.02 -24.29
CA GLU A 176 -2.99 50.92 -23.50
C GLU A 176 -1.83 50.02 -23.09
N GLY A 177 -1.43 50.18 -21.83
CA GLY A 177 -0.24 49.62 -21.24
C GLY A 177 -0.14 48.13 -21.48
N GLU A 178 0.86 47.76 -22.28
CA GLU A 178 1.44 46.44 -22.29
C GLU A 178 1.91 46.14 -20.87
N MET A 179 1.04 45.50 -20.09
CA MET A 179 1.37 45.06 -18.74
C MET A 179 2.56 44.12 -18.85
N SER A 180 3.73 44.66 -18.51
CA SER A 180 5.00 43.96 -18.51
C SER A 180 4.83 42.56 -17.92
N GLU A 181 5.46 41.59 -18.55
CA GLU A 181 5.35 40.16 -18.20
C GLU A 181 5.60 39.89 -16.70
N GLY A 182 6.41 40.74 -16.06
CA GLY A 182 6.66 40.74 -14.62
C GLY A 182 5.41 40.98 -13.77
N ALA A 183 4.50 41.87 -14.19
CA ALA A 183 3.25 42.15 -13.49
C ALA A 183 2.28 40.95 -13.56
N LYS A 184 2.21 40.26 -14.71
CA LYS A 184 1.39 39.06 -14.89
C LYS A 184 1.89 37.88 -14.04
N LYS A 185 3.21 37.66 -13.97
CA LYS A 185 3.81 36.64 -13.08
C LYS A 185 3.54 36.92 -11.60
N LYS A 186 3.56 38.19 -11.18
CA LYS A 186 3.30 38.57 -9.78
C LYS A 186 1.82 38.38 -9.39
N ALA A 187 0.89 38.62 -10.31
CA ALA A 187 -0.54 38.36 -10.10
C ALA A 187 -0.86 36.86 -10.01
N LEU A 188 -0.26 36.03 -10.87
CA LEU A 188 -0.45 34.57 -10.84
C LEU A 188 0.15 33.93 -9.57
N LYS A 189 1.27 34.45 -9.05
CA LYS A 189 1.85 33.98 -7.78
C LYS A 189 0.92 34.23 -6.59
N LYS A 190 0.27 35.40 -6.52
CA LYS A 190 -0.73 35.71 -5.48
C LYS A 190 -1.97 34.82 -5.55
N LEU A 191 -2.42 34.44 -6.73
CA LEU A 191 -3.56 33.52 -6.89
C LEU A 191 -3.26 32.10 -6.41
N LYS A 192 -2.03 31.59 -6.63
CA LYS A 192 -1.61 30.29 -6.10
C LYS A 192 -1.52 30.30 -4.58
N GLU A 193 -0.96 31.35 -3.99
CA GLU A 193 -0.85 31.50 -2.53
C GLU A 193 -2.22 31.53 -1.82
N ILE A 194 -3.23 32.16 -2.43
CA ILE A 194 -4.60 32.16 -1.90
C ILE A 194 -5.25 30.77 -1.99
N ARG A 195 -4.93 29.98 -3.04
CA ARG A 195 -5.46 28.63 -3.22
C ARG A 195 -4.89 27.65 -2.20
N ASP A 196 -3.58 27.76 -1.93
CA ASP A 196 -2.88 26.88 -0.99
C ASP A 196 -3.13 27.29 0.48
N GLY A 197 -3.33 28.58 0.75
CA GLY A 197 -3.67 29.08 2.08
C GLY A 197 -5.07 28.66 2.56
N LYS A 198 -6.02 28.41 1.64
CA LYS A 198 -7.40 28.06 2.00
C LYS A 198 -7.58 26.60 2.42
N GLN A 199 -6.56 25.75 2.23
CA GLN A 199 -6.59 24.34 2.68
C GLN A 199 -6.11 24.13 4.13
N ARG A 200 -5.60 25.16 4.82
CA ARG A 200 -5.12 25.04 6.21
C ARG A 200 -6.11 25.47 7.30
N ALA A 201 -7.33 25.89 6.95
CA ALA A 201 -8.31 26.41 7.91
C ALA A 201 -9.52 25.49 8.17
N THR A 202 -9.37 24.17 8.02
CA THR A 202 -10.38 23.20 8.47
C THR A 202 -9.75 22.11 9.31
N ALA A 203 -9.26 22.50 10.49
CA ALA A 203 -9.03 21.56 11.58
C ALA A 203 -10.31 21.48 12.43
N PRO A 204 -11.03 20.35 12.47
CA PRO A 204 -12.09 20.17 13.44
C PRO A 204 -11.47 19.89 14.80
N VAL A 205 -11.50 20.90 15.68
CA VAL A 205 -11.31 20.73 17.12
C VAL A 205 -12.61 20.15 17.68
N GLY A 206 -12.61 18.86 18.04
CA GLY A 206 -13.76 18.24 18.70
C GLY A 206 -13.52 16.78 19.13
N PRO A 207 -13.86 16.38 20.37
CA PRO A 207 -13.60 15.03 20.87
C PRO A 207 -14.56 14.00 20.27
N LYS A 208 -13.97 12.93 19.72
CA LYS A 208 -14.61 11.76 19.13
C LYS A 208 -15.55 11.07 20.13
N ARG A 209 -16.85 11.39 20.09
CA ARG A 209 -17.91 10.58 20.73
C ARG A 209 -18.03 9.26 19.96
N LYS A 210 -17.94 8.14 20.67
CA LYS A 210 -18.20 6.80 20.14
C LYS A 210 -19.66 6.69 19.73
N TRP A 211 -19.93 6.67 18.43
CA TRP A 211 -21.19 6.15 17.89
C TRP A 211 -20.95 4.71 17.44
N ALA A 212 -21.70 3.79 18.05
CA ALA A 212 -21.77 2.41 17.61
C ALA A 212 -22.65 2.33 16.36
N PRO A 213 -22.19 1.74 15.25
CA PRO A 213 -23.08 1.47 14.12
C PRO A 213 -23.91 0.22 14.44
N LYS A 214 -25.21 0.42 14.66
CA LYS A 214 -26.20 -0.64 14.46
C LYS A 214 -26.41 -0.74 12.95
N SER A 215 -25.75 -1.70 12.32
CA SER A 215 -26.05 -2.08 10.94
C SER A 215 -27.23 -3.05 10.96
N ALA A 216 -28.38 -2.60 10.49
CA ALA A 216 -29.47 -3.45 10.04
C ALA A 216 -29.12 -3.92 8.63
N SER A 217 -28.81 -5.19 8.45
CA SER A 217 -28.70 -5.82 7.14
C SER A 217 -30.10 -6.26 6.69
N VAL A 218 -30.62 -5.60 5.66
CA VAL A 218 -31.72 -6.12 4.84
C VAL A 218 -31.12 -7.24 3.98
N VAL A 219 -31.57 -8.46 4.24
CA VAL A 219 -31.34 -9.63 3.39
C VAL A 219 -32.23 -9.47 2.17
N GLU A 220 -31.60 -9.41 1.00
CA GLU A 220 -32.24 -9.55 -0.30
C GLU A 220 -32.39 -11.05 -0.56
N GLU A 221 -33.65 -11.51 -0.60
CA GLU A 221 -34.02 -12.89 -0.90
C GLU A 221 -33.76 -13.16 -2.40
N SER A 222 -32.75 -13.97 -2.68
CA SER A 222 -32.58 -14.59 -4.00
C SER A 222 -33.27 -15.95 -3.98
N ASP A 223 -34.43 -16.02 -4.63
CA ASP A 223 -35.12 -17.25 -5.00
C ASP A 223 -34.20 -18.11 -5.88
N GLY A 224 -34.00 -19.36 -5.48
CA GLY A 224 -33.05 -20.26 -6.11
C GLY A 224 -33.05 -21.65 -5.49
N GLU A 225 -34.24 -22.26 -5.50
CA GLU A 225 -34.50 -23.71 -5.60
C GLU A 225 -33.27 -24.64 -5.58
N SER A 226 -32.98 -25.28 -4.44
CA SER A 226 -32.26 -26.56 -4.38
C SER A 226 -32.34 -27.27 -3.02
N ARG A 227 -33.19 -28.30 -2.99
CA ARG A 227 -33.18 -29.56 -2.22
C ARG A 227 -33.07 -29.57 -0.67
N PRO A 228 -33.95 -30.35 0.01
CA PRO A 228 -33.87 -30.57 1.46
C PRO A 228 -32.97 -31.77 1.80
N GLY A 229 -32.09 -31.60 2.79
CA GLY A 229 -31.28 -32.69 3.35
C GLY A 229 -31.08 -32.52 4.86
N PRO A 230 -31.57 -33.45 5.71
CA PRO A 230 -31.40 -33.35 7.16
C PRO A 230 -30.12 -34.08 7.57
N SER A 231 -29.13 -33.34 8.06
CA SER A 231 -27.99 -33.95 8.76
C SER A 231 -27.91 -33.43 10.19
N LYS A 232 -28.27 -34.33 11.11
CA LYS A 232 -28.16 -34.20 12.56
C LYS A 232 -26.72 -33.87 12.94
N ARG A 233 -26.49 -32.68 13.48
CA ARG A 233 -25.24 -32.39 14.20
C ARG A 233 -25.32 -33.01 15.59
N VAL A 234 -24.56 -34.08 15.79
CA VAL A 234 -24.18 -34.59 17.11
C VAL A 234 -23.36 -33.49 17.80
N LYS A 235 -23.84 -33.04 18.97
CA LYS A 235 -23.06 -32.26 19.92
C LYS A 235 -22.08 -33.21 20.58
N THR A 236 -20.79 -33.10 20.25
CA THR A 236 -19.71 -33.67 21.06
C THR A 236 -19.09 -32.52 21.83
N GLU A 237 -19.41 -32.42 23.12
CA GLU A 237 -18.67 -31.61 24.08
C GLU A 237 -17.33 -32.31 24.32
N VAL A 238 -16.24 -31.75 23.80
CA VAL A 238 -14.88 -32.11 24.20
C VAL A 238 -14.46 -31.12 25.29
N SER A 239 -14.67 -31.53 26.54
CA SER A 239 -14.01 -30.93 27.70
C SER A 239 -12.54 -31.34 27.69
N GLY A 240 -11.65 -30.40 27.36
CA GLY A 240 -10.21 -30.58 27.52
C GLY A 240 -9.80 -30.36 28.99
N PRO A 241 -8.84 -31.14 29.53
CA PRO A 241 -8.33 -30.95 30.88
C PRO A 241 -7.42 -29.73 30.96
N MET A 242 -7.65 -28.94 32.01
CA MET A 242 -6.81 -27.86 32.51
C MET A 242 -5.94 -28.45 33.62
N GLU A 243 -4.68 -28.75 33.34
CA GLU A 243 -3.63 -29.17 34.30
C GLU A 243 -2.32 -29.25 33.50
N GLY A 244 -1.15 -28.78 33.93
CA GLY A 244 -0.74 -28.15 35.17
C GLY A 244 0.59 -27.45 34.92
N GLU A 245 0.87 -26.42 35.71
CA GLU A 245 2.13 -25.67 35.69
C GLU A 245 3.22 -26.53 36.36
N GLU A 246 4.22 -26.97 35.58
CA GLU A 246 5.42 -27.60 36.13
C GLU A 246 6.39 -26.53 36.65
N GLU A 247 6.63 -26.62 37.96
CA GLU A 247 7.68 -25.93 38.70
C GLU A 247 9.07 -26.29 38.15
N LEU A 248 9.75 -25.32 37.53
CA LEU A 248 11.19 -25.44 37.28
C LEU A 248 11.98 -24.96 38.50
N ILE A 249 12.41 -25.95 39.28
CA ILE A 249 13.41 -25.83 40.34
C ILE A 249 14.79 -25.57 39.72
N GLY A 250 15.30 -24.36 39.97
CA GLY A 250 16.70 -24.13 40.35
C GLY A 250 17.79 -24.21 39.28
N ASN A 251 18.37 -23.06 38.95
CA ASN A 251 19.81 -22.91 39.12
C ASN A 251 20.23 -21.46 39.44
N LYS A 252 20.87 -21.33 40.60
CA LYS A 252 21.58 -20.13 41.07
C LYS A 252 22.71 -19.80 40.09
N ARG A 253 22.77 -18.55 39.61
CA ARG A 253 23.97 -17.70 39.62
C ARG A 253 23.70 -16.29 39.08
N SER A 254 24.38 -15.33 39.71
CA SER A 254 24.64 -13.95 39.29
C SER A 254 23.44 -13.01 39.13
N SER A 255 23.25 -12.23 40.19
CA SER A 255 22.44 -11.03 40.28
C SER A 255 22.82 -9.97 39.25
N GLU A 256 21.88 -9.60 38.38
CA GLU A 256 21.88 -8.30 37.72
C GLU A 256 20.49 -7.67 37.90
N LYS A 257 20.46 -6.57 38.66
CA LYS A 257 19.26 -5.86 39.08
C LYS A 257 18.53 -5.35 37.84
N SER A 258 17.45 -6.02 37.43
CA SER A 258 16.43 -5.41 36.59
C SER A 258 15.13 -5.25 37.37
N ILE A 259 14.63 -4.04 37.29
CA ILE A 259 13.60 -3.44 38.12
C ILE A 259 12.26 -4.12 37.84
N CYS A 260 11.85 -4.98 38.75
CA CYS A 260 10.49 -5.51 38.81
C CYS A 260 9.62 -4.61 39.71
N GLY A 261 8.56 -4.06 39.10
CA GLY A 261 7.25 -3.96 39.73
C GLY A 261 6.94 -2.77 40.63
N HIS A 262 6.12 -1.84 40.13
CA HIS A 262 5.12 -1.18 40.98
C HIS A 262 3.73 -1.29 40.36
N THR A 263 3.04 -2.37 40.73
CA THR A 263 1.57 -2.35 40.80
C THR A 263 1.17 -1.38 41.92
N CYS A 264 0.43 -0.33 41.57
CA CYS A 264 -0.07 0.64 42.55
C CYS A 264 -1.19 -0.01 43.37
N SER A 265 -0.82 -0.61 44.51
CA SER A 265 -1.73 -1.26 45.46
C SER A 265 -2.66 -0.29 46.21
N ARG A 266 -2.59 1.02 45.93
CA ARG A 266 -3.23 2.08 46.74
C ARG A 266 -4.54 2.66 46.19
N CYS A 267 -5.00 2.29 45.00
CA CYS A 267 -6.19 2.91 44.39
C CYS A 267 -7.39 1.95 44.35
N LYS A 268 -8.02 1.71 45.51
CA LYS A 268 -9.30 0.97 45.62
C LYS A 268 -10.55 1.87 45.71
N THR A 269 -10.45 3.16 45.39
CA THR A 269 -11.60 4.09 45.42
C THR A 269 -11.69 4.97 44.18
N LYS A 270 -12.95 5.27 43.82
CA LYS A 270 -13.37 6.10 42.68
C LYS A 270 -12.81 7.53 42.79
N LYS A 271 -12.35 8.03 41.63
CA LYS A 271 -12.11 9.45 41.28
C LYS A 271 -11.09 10.21 42.12
N ALA A 272 -9.86 10.27 41.60
CA ALA A 272 -9.19 11.52 41.23
C ALA A 272 -8.02 11.16 40.31
N ALA A 273 -7.73 12.02 39.33
CA ALA A 273 -6.74 11.81 38.29
C ALA A 273 -5.38 11.34 38.84
N CYS A 274 -5.01 10.09 38.55
CA CYS A 274 -3.62 9.67 38.61
C CYS A 274 -2.90 10.36 37.45
N SER A 275 -2.30 11.51 37.71
CA SER A 275 -1.55 12.33 36.75
C SER A 275 -0.21 11.67 36.39
N PHE A 276 -0.27 10.50 35.78
CA PHE A 276 0.86 9.91 35.08
C PHE A 276 0.96 10.53 33.68
N ASN A 277 1.29 11.82 33.59
CA ASN A 277 1.63 12.52 32.35
C ASN A 277 2.52 13.74 32.63
N LYS A 278 3.52 13.59 33.51
CA LYS A 278 4.54 14.61 33.80
C LYS A 278 5.92 13.99 34.10
N GLY A 279 6.29 12.97 33.32
CA GLY A 279 7.61 12.35 33.40
C GLY A 279 8.15 12.15 32.00
N THR A 280 9.01 13.07 31.56
CA THR A 280 10.02 12.87 30.51
C THR A 280 9.56 12.13 29.26
N SER A 281 8.82 12.83 28.40
CA SER A 281 9.11 12.74 26.96
C SER A 281 10.52 13.32 26.77
N SER A 282 11.54 12.56 27.14
CA SER A 282 12.89 12.80 26.65
C SER A 282 12.75 12.70 25.14
N ALA A 283 12.65 13.87 24.51
CA ALA A 283 12.82 13.99 23.09
C ALA A 283 14.21 13.41 22.82
N LEU A 284 14.25 12.11 22.49
CA LEU A 284 15.29 11.51 21.70
C LEU A 284 15.27 12.31 20.41
N THR A 285 15.96 13.44 20.46
CA THR A 285 16.52 14.13 19.30
C THR A 285 17.60 13.18 18.82
N VAL A 286 17.17 12.05 18.27
CA VAL A 286 18.01 11.22 17.42
C VAL A 286 18.50 12.19 16.37
N SER A 287 19.79 12.50 16.45
CA SER A 287 20.34 13.51 15.58
C SER A 287 20.16 13.04 14.14
N SER A 288 19.95 13.95 13.21
CA SER A 288 19.87 13.59 11.79
C SER A 288 21.12 12.82 11.33
N GLU A 289 22.25 13.00 12.01
CA GLU A 289 23.51 12.28 11.82
C GLU A 289 23.37 10.78 12.09
N GLU A 290 22.85 10.40 13.26
CA GLU A 290 22.66 8.99 13.63
C GLU A 290 21.71 8.26 12.68
N ILE A 291 20.69 8.97 12.17
CA ILE A 291 19.77 8.42 11.16
C ILE A 291 20.51 8.24 9.83
N SER A 292 21.35 9.19 9.44
CA SER A 292 22.13 9.11 8.20
C SER A 292 23.13 7.96 8.24
N GLU A 293 23.87 7.77 9.33
CA GLU A 293 24.80 6.65 9.51
C GLU A 293 24.09 5.29 9.45
N LEU A 294 22.91 5.18 10.07
CA LEU A 294 22.10 3.95 10.00
C LEU A 294 21.60 3.68 8.58
N LEU A 295 21.19 4.71 7.85
CA LEU A 295 20.77 4.58 6.46
C LEU A 295 21.93 4.17 5.55
N GLU A 296 23.12 4.76 5.72
CA GLU A 296 24.32 4.39 4.95
C GLU A 296 24.74 2.94 5.21
N LYS A 297 24.72 2.51 6.48
CA LYS A 297 24.97 1.11 6.85
C LYS A 297 23.95 0.15 6.24
N LEU A 298 22.69 0.55 6.16
CA LEU A 298 21.64 -0.24 5.54
C LEU A 298 21.86 -0.36 4.03
N VAL A 299 22.21 0.73 3.35
CA VAL A 299 22.53 0.74 1.91
C VAL A 299 23.70 -0.19 1.61
N HIS A 300 24.80 -0.08 2.36
CA HIS A 300 25.96 -0.97 2.20
C HIS A 300 25.60 -2.45 2.40
N MET A 301 24.73 -2.75 3.38
CA MET A 301 24.28 -4.12 3.64
C MET A 301 23.43 -4.66 2.48
N VAL A 302 22.54 -3.84 1.92
CA VAL A 302 21.71 -4.19 0.76
C VAL A 302 22.58 -4.43 -0.48
N GLU A 303 23.58 -3.58 -0.72
CA GLU A 303 24.52 -3.73 -1.84
C GLU A 303 25.34 -5.02 -1.70
N THR A 304 25.84 -5.31 -0.50
CA THR A 304 26.55 -6.57 -0.20
C THR A 304 25.65 -7.78 -0.44
N LEU A 305 24.37 -7.71 -0.07
CA LEU A 305 23.41 -8.79 -0.29
C LEU A 305 23.10 -8.96 -1.78
N SER A 306 22.94 -7.87 -2.52
CA SER A 306 22.73 -7.88 -3.97
C SER A 306 23.86 -8.60 -4.69
N ASN A 307 25.11 -8.25 -4.38
CA ASN A 307 26.28 -8.90 -4.96
C ASN A 307 26.32 -10.41 -4.69
N LYS A 308 25.86 -10.86 -3.52
CA LYS A 308 25.76 -12.30 -3.21
C LYS A 308 24.66 -12.99 -4.00
N VAL A 309 23.53 -12.33 -4.22
CA VAL A 309 22.43 -12.86 -5.04
C VAL A 309 22.88 -13.01 -6.49
N ASP A 310 23.63 -12.04 -7.03
CA ASP A 310 24.16 -12.11 -8.40
C ASP A 310 25.15 -13.28 -8.58
N ILE A 311 26.01 -13.53 -7.58
CA ILE A 311 26.92 -14.68 -7.57
C ILE A 311 26.13 -16.00 -7.54
N LEU A 312 25.13 -16.12 -6.65
CA LEU A 312 24.29 -17.31 -6.56
C LEU A 312 23.51 -17.55 -7.85
N MET A 313 22.99 -16.48 -8.47
CA MET A 313 22.29 -16.54 -9.75
C MET A 313 23.21 -17.05 -10.86
N GLY A 314 24.46 -16.57 -10.90
CA GLY A 314 25.48 -17.10 -11.82
C GLY A 314 25.76 -18.60 -11.62
N GLN A 315 25.83 -19.06 -10.36
CA GLN A 315 26.01 -20.48 -10.04
C GLN A 315 24.81 -21.33 -10.46
N VAL A 316 23.58 -20.85 -10.27
CA VAL A 316 22.36 -21.54 -10.70
C VAL A 316 22.32 -21.67 -12.21
N VAL A 317 22.65 -20.62 -12.96
CA VAL A 317 22.73 -20.66 -14.42
C VAL A 317 23.80 -21.65 -14.89
N SER A 318 24.97 -21.65 -14.26
CA SER A 318 26.04 -22.62 -14.56
C SER A 318 25.60 -24.07 -14.29
N LEU A 319 24.91 -24.31 -13.18
CA LEU A 319 24.41 -25.64 -12.82
C LEU A 319 23.32 -26.11 -13.80
N GLY A 320 22.42 -25.21 -14.22
CA GLY A 320 21.43 -25.49 -15.26
C GLY A 320 22.07 -25.99 -16.55
N GLY A 321 23.10 -25.30 -17.04
CA GLY A 321 23.84 -25.75 -18.23
C GLY A 321 24.53 -27.10 -18.06
N HIS A 322 24.99 -27.46 -16.86
CA HIS A 322 25.53 -28.80 -16.61
C HIS A 322 24.44 -29.88 -16.64
N VAL A 323 23.25 -29.59 -16.11
CA VAL A 323 22.10 -30.49 -16.15
C VAL A 323 21.62 -30.67 -17.58
N ASP A 324 21.53 -29.60 -18.38
CA ASP A 324 21.13 -29.68 -19.79
C ASP A 324 22.09 -30.57 -20.59
N ASN A 325 23.41 -30.40 -20.42
CA ASN A 325 24.41 -31.28 -21.02
C ASN A 325 24.26 -32.75 -20.57
N LEU A 326 23.89 -32.98 -19.31
CA LEU A 326 23.66 -34.33 -18.80
C LEU A 326 22.42 -34.95 -19.47
N VAL A 327 21.34 -34.19 -19.60
CA VAL A 327 20.10 -34.61 -20.29
C VAL A 327 20.38 -34.92 -21.76
N ASP A 328 21.15 -34.07 -22.46
CA ASP A 328 21.54 -34.30 -23.85
C ASP A 328 22.42 -35.56 -24.00
N ASN A 329 23.31 -35.85 -23.03
CA ASN A 329 24.09 -37.09 -23.01
C ASN A 329 23.21 -38.34 -22.79
N PHE A 330 22.12 -38.23 -22.03
CA PHE A 330 21.15 -39.33 -21.89
C PHE A 330 20.28 -39.51 -23.15
N GLN A 331 19.95 -38.45 -23.86
CA GLN A 331 19.17 -38.54 -25.11
C GLN A 331 20.02 -39.02 -26.31
N SER A 332 21.28 -38.62 -26.38
CA SER A 332 22.19 -38.99 -27.48
C SER A 332 22.80 -40.38 -27.33
N LYS A 333 22.79 -40.93 -26.12
CA LYS A 333 23.05 -42.36 -25.92
C LYS A 333 21.78 -43.11 -26.32
N GLU A 334 21.71 -43.44 -27.60
CA GLU A 334 20.71 -44.32 -28.19
C GLU A 334 20.74 -45.67 -27.44
N ILE A 335 20.00 -45.75 -26.33
CA ILE A 335 19.72 -47.02 -25.65
C ILE A 335 18.74 -47.73 -26.57
N ASN A 336 19.29 -48.46 -27.55
CA ASN A 336 18.53 -49.08 -28.64
C ASN A 336 17.49 -50.11 -28.14
N SER A 337 17.55 -50.51 -26.87
CA SER A 337 16.38 -50.98 -26.14
C SER A 337 16.63 -50.99 -24.62
N PRO A 338 15.67 -50.57 -23.78
CA PRO A 338 15.71 -50.85 -22.34
C PRO A 338 15.75 -52.36 -22.02
N GLU A 339 15.43 -53.24 -22.98
CA GLU A 339 15.49 -54.69 -22.83
C GLU A 339 16.92 -55.25 -22.78
N GLU A 340 17.92 -54.61 -23.42
CA GLU A 340 19.32 -55.06 -23.34
C GLU A 340 19.91 -54.85 -21.93
N LEU A 341 19.50 -53.79 -21.24
CA LEU A 341 19.98 -53.45 -19.89
C LEU A 341 19.47 -54.43 -18.81
N ILE A 342 18.37 -55.12 -19.08
CA ILE A 342 17.81 -56.15 -18.18
C ILE A 342 18.50 -57.50 -18.43
N SER A 343 18.93 -57.78 -19.66
CA SER A 343 19.57 -59.05 -20.03
C SER A 343 20.98 -59.22 -19.46
N ASP A 344 21.73 -58.13 -19.22
CA ASP A 344 23.06 -58.17 -18.60
C ASP A 344 23.04 -58.40 -17.07
N MET A 345 21.86 -58.38 -16.44
CA MET A 345 21.71 -58.65 -14.99
C MET A 345 21.25 -60.08 -14.67
N GLU A 346 20.89 -60.88 -15.68
CA GLU A 346 20.41 -62.28 -15.51
C GLU A 346 21.48 -63.36 -15.80
N GLU A 347 22.73 -62.97 -16.06
CA GLU A 347 23.91 -63.87 -16.10
C GLU A 347 24.77 -63.70 -14.85
#